data_AF-A0A831WK76-F1
#
_entry.id   AF-A0A831WK76-F1
#
_cell.length_a   1.000
_cell.length_b   1.000
_cell.length_c   1.000
_cell.angle_alpha   90.00
_cell.angle_beta   90.00
_cell.angle_gamma   90.00
#
_symmetry.space_group_name_H-M   'P 1'
#
loop_
_entity.id
_entity.type
_entity.pdbx_description
1 polymer ?
#
loop_
_entity_poly.entity_id
_entity_poly.type
_entity_poly.pdbx_seq_one_letter_code
_entity_poly.pdbx_strand_id
1 'polypeptide(L)'
;MTKTIAHELAKKQKEISIAEFFERNKHILGFGNPTRALVTAVKEAVDNSLDACEEARILPDILVEIHTKGEDGECKIIVEDNGPGIIKRQIPLVFGKLLYGSRFHAIRQSRGQQGIGISAVVLYGQLSTGKHTLVLSKIGEKQPAHLYELAIDTNKNTPEIVRNEIVTWEKEHGTRIEITIHGDYKRGRHFLYDYLQSTSIVNPHAQITFVEPNGDKHLFERVTDTLPAPTVELKKPHPQGIELGTLIKMAKHTSNRKLSTFLKKEFTSMGERTTDAVCRIAGLDKDANPKELTREEFIRLHKAFKKVKIMAPPTDCLSPIGETLIKRSLKHETREISPEFIVATTRPPSVYSGHPFQVEAGIVYGGKLDPNSPVKILRFANRVPLLYQQGGCVSTAALSDIDW
;
A
#
# COMPACT_ATOMS: atom_id res chain seq x y z
N MET A 1 36.19 -25.31 32.54
CA MET A 1 36.26 -24.72 31.20
C MET A 1 36.04 -23.21 31.32
N THR A 2 37.06 -22.41 31.04
CA THR A 2 36.98 -20.95 30.97
C THR A 2 35.94 -20.57 29.91
N LYS A 3 34.88 -19.87 30.31
CA LYS A 3 33.86 -19.38 29.36
C LYS A 3 34.57 -18.50 28.34
N THR A 4 34.52 -18.90 27.07
CA THR A 4 35.18 -18.14 26.01
C THR A 4 34.46 -16.80 25.82
N ILE A 5 35.19 -15.77 25.37
CA ILE A 5 34.64 -14.44 25.06
C ILE A 5 33.41 -14.55 24.13
N ALA A 6 33.40 -15.55 23.24
CA ALA A 6 32.25 -15.86 22.39
C ALA A 6 30.97 -16.22 23.18
N HIS A 7 31.06 -16.96 24.28
CA HIS A 7 29.89 -17.27 25.14
C HIS A 7 29.38 -16.03 25.89
N GLU A 8 30.26 -15.08 26.23
CA GLU A 8 29.88 -13.82 26.85
C GLU A 8 29.27 -12.85 25.84
N LEU A 9 29.79 -12.80 24.61
CA LEU A 9 29.22 -12.04 23.50
C LEU A 9 27.87 -12.59 23.05
N ALA A 10 27.72 -13.93 22.97
CA ALA A 10 26.45 -14.57 22.64
C ALA A 10 25.35 -14.24 23.65
N LYS A 11 25.68 -14.16 24.96
CA LYS A 11 24.73 -13.74 25.99
C LYS A 11 24.28 -12.28 25.88
N LYS A 12 25.03 -11.44 25.18
CA LYS A 12 24.67 -10.04 24.91
C LYS A 12 23.76 -9.90 23.68
N GLN A 13 23.61 -10.95 22.88
CA GLN A 13 22.66 -10.95 21.76
C GLN A 13 21.24 -11.05 22.33
N LYS A 14 20.43 -10.01 22.09
CA LYS A 14 19.02 -9.98 22.45
C LYS A 14 18.21 -9.77 21.18
N GLU A 15 17.06 -10.44 21.09
CA GLU A 15 16.07 -10.11 20.07
C GLU A 15 15.56 -8.69 20.31
N ILE A 16 15.49 -7.90 19.25
CA ILE A 16 15.01 -6.52 19.30
C ILE A 16 13.48 -6.58 19.35
N SER A 17 12.88 -5.92 20.35
CA SER A 17 11.42 -5.84 20.43
C SER A 17 10.87 -5.00 19.27
N ILE A 18 9.59 -5.14 18.96
CA ILE A 18 9.01 -4.34 17.88
C ILE A 18 8.94 -2.86 18.24
N ALA A 19 8.75 -2.53 19.52
CA ALA A 19 8.88 -1.14 19.97
C ALA A 19 10.28 -0.60 19.68
N GLU A 20 11.33 -1.35 20.01
CA GLU A 20 12.70 -0.90 19.78
C GLU A 20 13.03 -0.78 18.28
N PHE A 21 12.51 -1.71 17.46
CA PHE A 21 12.57 -1.58 15.99
C PHE A 21 11.83 -0.33 15.53
N PHE A 22 10.62 -0.07 16.02
CA PHE A 22 9.81 1.07 15.63
C PHE A 22 10.49 2.39 16.04
N GLU A 23 11.00 2.49 17.26
CA GLU A 23 11.69 3.69 17.76
C GLU A 23 12.95 4.01 16.97
N ARG A 24 13.76 3.00 16.63
CA ARG A 24 14.95 3.18 15.80
C ARG A 24 14.62 3.53 14.35
N ASN A 25 13.45 3.13 13.86
CA ASN A 25 13.05 3.26 12.44
C ASN A 25 11.85 4.20 12.20
N LYS A 26 11.49 5.08 13.16
CA LYS A 26 10.37 6.05 13.03
C LYS A 26 10.38 6.80 11.70
N HIS A 27 11.55 7.22 11.26
CA HIS A 27 11.76 7.97 10.02
C HIS A 27 11.41 7.16 8.75
N ILE A 28 11.73 5.86 8.72
CA ILE A 28 11.43 4.96 7.59
C ILE A 28 9.92 4.71 7.50
N LEU A 29 9.25 4.58 8.65
CA LEU A 29 7.81 4.31 8.72
C LEU A 29 6.93 5.57 8.54
N GLY A 30 7.52 6.74 8.30
CA GLY A 30 6.77 7.99 8.08
C GLY A 30 6.43 8.77 9.36
N PHE A 31 6.86 8.31 10.52
CA PHE A 31 6.59 8.94 11.83
C PHE A 31 7.78 9.76 12.36
N GLY A 32 8.67 10.21 11.47
CA GLY A 32 9.88 10.94 11.85
C GLY A 32 9.64 12.36 12.40
N ASN A 33 8.51 12.99 12.06
CA ASN A 33 8.11 14.28 12.63
C ASN A 33 6.58 14.36 12.81
N PRO A 34 6.06 15.20 13.73
CA PRO A 34 4.62 15.24 14.06
C PRO A 34 3.71 15.63 12.89
N THR A 35 4.18 16.52 12.00
CA THR A 35 3.44 16.93 10.80
C THR A 35 3.25 15.76 9.83
N ARG A 36 4.32 14.99 9.58
CA ARG A 36 4.33 13.82 8.70
C ARG A 36 3.61 12.64 9.32
N ALA A 37 3.68 12.48 10.64
CA ALA A 37 2.96 11.45 11.38
C ALA A 37 1.45 11.58 11.18
N LEU A 38 0.91 12.81 11.26
CA LEU A 38 -0.50 13.10 10.99
C LEU A 38 -0.93 12.67 9.59
N VAL A 39 -0.20 13.12 8.56
CA VAL A 39 -0.52 12.79 7.16
C VAL A 39 -0.37 11.29 6.90
N THR A 40 0.65 10.66 7.47
CA THR A 40 0.86 9.20 7.34
C THR A 40 -0.27 8.42 8.00
N ALA A 41 -0.72 8.84 9.18
CA ALA A 41 -1.83 8.20 9.88
C ALA A 41 -3.13 8.23 9.07
N VAL A 42 -3.50 9.40 8.53
CA VAL A 42 -4.67 9.53 7.67
C VAL A 42 -4.48 8.72 6.39
N LYS A 43 -3.31 8.80 5.76
CA LYS A 43 -3.01 8.06 4.54
C LYS A 43 -3.22 6.55 4.71
N GLU A 44 -2.62 5.96 5.74
CA GLU A 44 -2.73 4.51 5.96
C GLU A 44 -4.17 4.08 6.31
N ALA A 45 -4.95 4.93 6.97
CA ALA A 45 -6.36 4.65 7.24
C ALA A 45 -7.21 4.75 5.96
N VAL A 46 -7.08 5.84 5.19
CA VAL A 46 -7.82 6.07 3.94
C VAL A 46 -7.48 5.01 2.88
N ASP A 47 -6.21 4.67 2.71
CA ASP A 47 -5.77 3.65 1.75
C ASP A 47 -6.40 2.27 2.08
N ASN A 48 -6.49 1.92 3.37
CA ASN A 48 -7.11 0.66 3.79
C ASN A 48 -8.63 0.67 3.59
N SER A 49 -9.30 1.78 3.88
CA SER A 49 -10.73 1.94 3.61
C SER A 49 -11.05 1.85 2.12
N LEU A 50 -10.27 2.50 1.26
CA LEU A 50 -10.42 2.41 -0.21
C LEU A 50 -10.24 0.97 -0.70
N ASP A 51 -9.19 0.29 -0.26
CA ASP A 51 -8.95 -1.10 -0.63
C ASP A 51 -10.09 -2.03 -0.17
N ALA A 52 -10.60 -1.85 1.05
CA ALA A 52 -11.69 -2.66 1.59
C ALA A 52 -13.01 -2.47 0.81
N CYS A 53 -13.35 -1.22 0.46
CA CYS A 53 -14.52 -0.93 -0.37
C CYS A 53 -14.37 -1.51 -1.78
N GLU A 54 -13.21 -1.34 -2.41
CA GLU A 54 -12.95 -1.85 -3.77
C GLU A 54 -12.99 -3.39 -3.83
N GLU A 55 -12.42 -4.07 -2.85
CA GLU A 55 -12.47 -5.54 -2.74
C GLU A 55 -13.91 -6.05 -2.57
N ALA A 56 -14.73 -5.34 -1.81
CA ALA A 56 -16.15 -5.65 -1.62
C ALA A 56 -17.06 -5.15 -2.74
N ARG A 57 -16.51 -4.48 -3.76
CA ARG A 57 -17.26 -3.86 -4.86
C ARG A 57 -18.30 -2.84 -4.38
N ILE A 58 -17.96 -2.06 -3.36
CA ILE A 58 -18.76 -0.97 -2.80
C ILE A 58 -18.14 0.37 -3.23
N LEU A 59 -18.97 1.34 -3.64
CA LEU A 59 -18.49 2.70 -3.92
C LEU A 59 -18.06 3.38 -2.61
N PRO A 60 -16.77 3.76 -2.45
CA PRO A 60 -16.27 4.28 -1.19
C PRO A 60 -16.94 5.60 -0.82
N ASP A 61 -17.40 5.69 0.41
CA ASP A 61 -17.75 6.93 1.11
C ASP A 61 -16.96 6.95 2.42
N ILE A 62 -15.97 7.84 2.47
CA ILE A 62 -14.98 7.89 3.54
C ILE A 62 -15.09 9.24 4.26
N LEU A 63 -15.31 9.18 5.56
CA LEU A 63 -15.27 10.32 6.46
C LEU A 63 -13.91 10.38 7.16
N VAL A 64 -13.26 11.53 7.11
CA VAL A 64 -12.02 11.83 7.83
C VAL A 64 -12.29 13.02 8.73
N GLU A 65 -12.18 12.84 10.04
CA GLU A 65 -12.30 13.94 11.01
C GLU A 65 -11.00 14.09 11.79
N ILE A 66 -10.60 15.34 12.02
CA ILE A 66 -9.47 15.67 12.88
C ILE A 66 -9.97 16.55 14.02
N HIS A 67 -9.72 16.10 15.25
CA HIS A 67 -10.03 16.86 16.46
C HIS A 67 -8.73 17.15 17.20
N THR A 68 -8.45 18.41 17.50
CA THR A 68 -7.28 18.82 18.29
C THR A 68 -7.70 19.15 19.71
N LYS A 69 -7.04 18.59 20.72
CA LYS A 69 -7.29 18.93 22.13
C LYS A 69 -6.12 19.74 22.69
N GLY A 70 -6.41 20.95 23.17
CA GLY A 70 -5.47 21.79 23.93
C GLY A 70 -4.19 22.20 23.17
N GLU A 71 -3.19 22.67 23.92
CA GLU A 71 -1.88 23.08 23.40
C GLU A 71 -0.87 21.92 23.31
N ASP A 72 -1.21 20.73 23.82
CA ASP A 72 -0.28 19.59 23.98
C ASP A 72 0.08 18.86 22.67
N GLY A 73 -0.39 19.35 21.52
CA GLY A 73 -0.08 18.75 20.22
C GLY A 73 -0.73 17.38 20.00
N GLU A 74 -1.76 17.03 20.77
CA GLU A 74 -2.57 15.82 20.57
C GLU A 74 -3.63 16.02 19.49
N CYS A 75 -3.63 15.14 18.50
CA CYS A 75 -4.62 15.07 17.45
C CYS A 75 -5.36 13.74 17.52
N LYS A 76 -6.68 13.78 17.69
CA LYS A 76 -7.56 12.63 17.50
C LYS A 76 -7.98 12.57 16.03
N ILE A 77 -7.61 11.49 15.37
CA ILE A 77 -7.90 11.18 13.98
C ILE A 77 -9.01 10.16 13.97
N ILE A 78 -10.07 10.44 13.21
CA ILE A 78 -11.19 9.54 13.00
C ILE A 78 -11.28 9.28 11.50
N VAL A 79 -11.25 8.01 11.11
CA VAL A 79 -11.54 7.60 9.73
C VAL A 79 -12.65 6.58 9.76
N GLU A 80 -13.69 6.81 8.97
CA GLU A 80 -14.86 5.96 8.89
C GLU A 80 -15.18 5.66 7.42
N ASP A 81 -15.44 4.40 7.12
CA ASP A 81 -15.80 3.93 5.80
C ASP A 81 -17.14 3.20 5.78
N ASN A 82 -17.70 3.08 4.57
CA ASN A 82 -18.84 2.23 4.25
C ASN A 82 -18.41 0.87 3.67
N GLY A 83 -17.21 0.38 3.99
CA GLY A 83 -16.72 -0.91 3.51
C GLY A 83 -17.48 -2.10 4.10
N PRO A 84 -17.06 -3.35 3.81
CA PRO A 84 -17.74 -4.56 4.27
C PRO A 84 -17.67 -4.79 5.79
N GLY A 85 -16.93 -3.95 6.52
CA GLY A 85 -16.55 -4.20 7.90
C GLY A 85 -15.50 -5.32 8.04
N ILE A 86 -15.12 -5.59 9.29
CA ILE A 86 -14.09 -6.58 9.64
C ILE A 86 -14.72 -7.58 10.60
N ILE A 87 -14.52 -8.87 10.29
CA ILE A 87 -14.99 -9.96 11.15
C ILE A 87 -14.40 -9.80 12.56
N LYS A 88 -15.22 -9.94 13.59
CA LYS A 88 -14.88 -9.79 15.02
C LYS A 88 -13.51 -10.37 15.40
N ARG A 89 -13.18 -11.59 14.95
CA ARG A 89 -11.91 -12.27 15.28
C ARG A 89 -10.69 -11.68 14.60
N GLN A 90 -10.86 -10.97 13.49
CA GLN A 90 -9.81 -10.35 12.70
C GLN A 90 -9.48 -8.93 13.14
N ILE A 91 -10.42 -8.21 13.76
CA ILE A 91 -10.24 -6.82 14.22
C ILE A 91 -8.93 -6.66 15.02
N PRO A 92 -8.67 -7.42 16.10
CA PRO A 92 -7.43 -7.22 16.87
C PRO A 92 -6.17 -7.54 16.06
N LEU A 93 -6.23 -8.50 15.13
CA LEU A 93 -5.07 -8.90 14.33
C LEU A 93 -4.71 -7.85 13.27
N VAL A 94 -5.70 -7.20 12.64
CA VAL A 94 -5.47 -6.16 11.63
C VAL A 94 -4.83 -4.91 12.24
N PHE A 95 -5.29 -4.50 13.43
CA PHE A 95 -4.85 -3.25 14.05
C PHE A 95 -3.71 -3.44 15.06
N GLY A 96 -3.54 -4.63 15.64
CA GLY A 96 -2.60 -4.86 16.74
C GLY A 96 -1.54 -5.93 16.50
N LYS A 97 -1.37 -6.41 15.25
CA LYS A 97 -0.29 -7.32 14.88
C LYS A 97 0.46 -6.79 13.66
N LEU A 98 1.73 -6.43 13.85
CA LEU A 98 2.58 -6.01 12.74
C LEU A 98 2.88 -7.21 11.82
N LEU A 99 3.04 -6.91 10.53
CA LEU A 99 3.27 -7.91 9.47
C LEU A 99 2.12 -8.91 9.33
N TYR A 100 0.90 -8.46 9.60
CA TYR A 100 -0.31 -9.25 9.43
C TYR A 100 -1.14 -8.72 8.28
N GLY A 101 -1.53 -9.61 7.36
CA GLY A 101 -2.38 -9.25 6.24
C GLY A 101 -2.41 -10.30 5.15
N SER A 102 -3.48 -10.29 4.35
CA SER A 102 -3.63 -11.15 3.17
C SER A 102 -2.72 -10.76 2.00
N ARG A 103 -2.09 -9.57 2.06
CA ARG A 103 -1.39 -8.93 0.94
C ARG A 103 0.05 -9.42 0.72
N PHE A 104 0.63 -10.20 1.63
CA PHE A 104 2.01 -10.70 1.53
C PHE A 104 2.21 -11.82 0.50
N HIS A 105 1.14 -12.53 0.16
CA HIS A 105 1.22 -13.73 -0.68
C HIS A 105 0.68 -13.51 -2.09
N ALA A 106 0.00 -12.39 -2.33
CA ALA A 106 -0.65 -12.06 -3.58
C ALA A 106 0.15 -11.05 -4.40
N ILE A 107 0.55 -11.42 -5.62
CA ILE A 107 1.16 -10.49 -6.57
C ILE A 107 0.02 -9.79 -7.33
N ARG A 108 -0.49 -8.69 -6.77
CA ARG A 108 -1.50 -7.84 -7.42
C ARG A 108 -1.22 -6.36 -7.14
N GLN A 109 -1.69 -5.48 -8.02
CA GLN A 109 -1.68 -4.05 -7.75
C GLN A 109 -2.56 -3.75 -6.52
N SER A 110 -1.96 -3.10 -5.52
CA SER A 110 -2.63 -2.64 -4.30
C SER A 110 -1.92 -1.40 -3.76
N ARG A 111 -2.61 -0.62 -2.92
CA ARG A 111 -2.08 0.63 -2.32
C ARG A 111 -1.00 0.35 -1.27
N GLY A 112 -1.20 -0.67 -0.44
CA GLY A 112 -0.27 -1.09 0.62
C GLY A 112 0.37 -2.47 0.39
N GLN A 113 1.71 -2.54 0.41
CA GLN A 113 2.46 -3.78 0.13
C GLN A 113 2.97 -4.54 1.38
N GLN A 114 3.23 -3.83 2.48
CA GLN A 114 4.08 -4.37 3.56
C GLN A 114 3.33 -4.86 4.81
N GLY A 115 1.99 -4.72 4.88
CA GLY A 115 1.18 -5.17 6.03
C GLY A 115 1.60 -4.56 7.39
N ILE A 116 2.23 -3.38 7.37
CA ILE A 116 2.69 -2.62 8.54
C ILE A 116 1.82 -1.38 8.77
N GLY A 117 1.19 -0.86 7.70
CA GLY A 117 0.57 0.47 7.64
C GLY A 117 -0.22 0.88 8.86
N ILE A 118 -1.44 0.33 9.04
CA ILE A 118 -2.34 0.77 10.11
C ILE A 118 -1.88 0.35 11.51
N SER A 119 -1.26 -0.82 11.64
CA SER A 119 -0.68 -1.28 12.92
C SER A 119 0.46 -0.37 13.39
N ALA A 120 1.23 0.23 12.47
CA ALA A 120 2.23 1.23 12.80
C ALA A 120 1.62 2.55 13.28
N VAL A 121 0.45 2.94 12.76
CA VAL A 121 -0.30 4.11 13.27
C VAL A 121 -0.79 3.86 14.69
N VAL A 122 -1.34 2.67 14.96
CA VAL A 122 -1.77 2.25 16.30
C VAL A 122 -0.60 2.26 17.28
N LEU A 123 0.54 1.67 16.87
CA LEU A 123 1.76 1.67 17.68
C LEU A 123 2.28 3.09 17.93
N TYR A 124 2.26 3.97 16.93
CA TYR A 124 2.66 5.36 17.10
C TYR A 124 1.74 6.09 18.09
N GLY A 125 0.43 5.93 17.98
CA GLY A 125 -0.54 6.53 18.90
C GLY A 125 -0.32 6.07 20.34
N GLN A 126 -0.14 4.77 20.53
CA GLN A 126 0.17 4.18 21.84
C GLN A 126 1.48 4.71 22.42
N LEU A 127 2.57 4.73 21.64
CA LEU A 127 3.88 5.18 22.12
C LEU A 127 3.95 6.70 22.35
N SER A 128 3.19 7.49 21.60
CA SER A 128 3.21 8.95 21.71
C SER A 128 2.27 9.49 22.79
N THR A 129 1.06 8.93 22.91
CA THR A 129 0.01 9.46 23.80
C THR A 129 -0.36 8.52 24.95
N GLY A 130 0.04 7.25 24.87
CA GLY A 130 -0.39 6.20 25.82
C GLY A 130 -1.86 5.78 25.66
N LYS A 131 -2.62 6.37 24.74
CA LYS A 131 -4.05 6.10 24.57
C LYS A 131 -4.27 4.89 23.65
N HIS A 132 -5.29 4.11 23.98
CA HIS A 132 -5.70 2.98 23.16
C HIS A 132 -6.44 3.43 21.90
N THR A 133 -6.36 2.61 20.85
CA THR A 133 -7.12 2.83 19.61
C THR A 133 -8.51 2.26 19.76
N LEU A 134 -9.53 3.02 19.36
CA LEU A 134 -10.90 2.55 19.28
C LEU A 134 -11.20 2.11 17.85
N VAL A 135 -11.73 0.90 17.70
CA VAL A 135 -12.18 0.35 16.42
C VAL A 135 -13.62 -0.08 16.57
N LEU A 136 -14.51 0.51 15.77
CA LEU A 136 -15.89 0.10 15.63
C LEU A 136 -16.07 -0.54 14.26
N SER A 137 -16.63 -1.74 14.18
CA SER A 137 -16.89 -2.39 12.90
C SER A 137 -18.19 -3.18 12.90
N LYS A 138 -18.90 -3.14 11.76
CA LYS A 138 -20.15 -3.86 11.53
C LYS A 138 -20.12 -4.47 10.13
N ILE A 139 -20.51 -5.75 10.04
CA ILE A 139 -20.38 -6.57 8.81
C ILE A 139 -21.69 -6.70 8.01
N GLY A 140 -22.76 -6.05 8.46
CA GLY A 140 -24.08 -6.11 7.81
C GLY A 140 -25.20 -5.65 8.74
N GLU A 141 -26.33 -5.25 8.15
CA GLU A 141 -27.45 -4.58 8.83
C GLU A 141 -27.97 -5.37 10.04
N LYS A 142 -28.10 -6.69 9.88
CA LYS A 142 -28.61 -7.64 10.89
C LYS A 142 -27.56 -8.12 11.90
N GLN A 143 -26.33 -7.62 11.79
CA GLN A 143 -25.22 -8.03 12.66
C GLN A 143 -24.91 -6.90 13.66
N PRO A 144 -24.55 -7.24 14.91
CA PRO A 144 -24.16 -6.24 15.89
C PRO A 144 -22.89 -5.50 15.45
N ALA A 145 -22.79 -4.21 15.81
CA ALA A 145 -21.53 -3.50 15.68
C ALA A 145 -20.62 -3.84 16.88
N HIS A 146 -19.35 -4.11 16.60
CA HIS A 146 -18.37 -4.46 17.61
C HIS A 146 -17.41 -3.30 17.85
N LEU A 147 -17.38 -2.81 19.09
CA LEU A 147 -16.43 -1.80 19.54
C LEU A 147 -15.27 -2.49 20.27
N TYR A 148 -14.06 -2.19 19.84
CA TYR A 148 -12.82 -2.69 20.42
C TYR A 148 -11.93 -1.53 20.85
N GLU A 149 -11.41 -1.61 22.07
CA GLU A 149 -10.32 -0.76 22.54
C GLU A 149 -9.05 -1.61 22.55
N LEU A 150 -8.07 -1.22 21.72
CA LEU A 150 -6.90 -2.02 21.38
C LEU A 150 -5.60 -1.31 21.75
N ALA A 151 -4.66 -2.11 22.24
CA ALA A 151 -3.24 -1.80 22.37
C ALA A 151 -2.41 -2.91 21.71
N ILE A 152 -1.09 -2.69 21.62
CA ILE A 152 -0.12 -3.64 21.09
C ILE A 152 0.87 -4.00 22.19
N ASP A 153 0.98 -5.30 22.49
CA ASP A 153 2.10 -5.83 23.27
C ASP A 153 3.35 -5.81 22.37
N THR A 154 4.23 -4.86 22.64
CA THR A 154 5.41 -4.57 21.83
C THR A 154 6.52 -5.61 21.99
N ASN A 155 6.47 -6.44 23.04
CA ASN A 155 7.40 -7.53 23.26
C ASN A 155 6.97 -8.77 22.47
N LYS A 156 5.67 -9.07 22.44
CA LYS A 156 5.13 -10.28 21.79
C LYS A 156 4.62 -10.06 20.37
N ASN A 157 4.47 -8.82 19.92
CA ASN A 157 3.78 -8.49 18.66
C ASN A 157 2.37 -9.08 18.60
N THR A 158 1.60 -8.89 19.66
CA THR A 158 0.24 -9.40 19.77
C THR A 158 -0.70 -8.29 20.20
N PRO A 159 -1.95 -8.30 19.70
CA PRO A 159 -2.93 -7.34 20.15
C PRO A 159 -3.30 -7.58 21.61
N GLU A 160 -3.43 -6.50 22.36
CA GLU A 160 -3.99 -6.46 23.70
C GLU A 160 -5.37 -5.81 23.62
N ILE A 161 -6.40 -6.53 24.10
CA ILE A 161 -7.78 -6.07 24.05
C ILE A 161 -8.12 -5.54 25.44
N VAL A 162 -8.26 -4.22 25.56
CA VAL A 162 -8.59 -3.55 26.81
C VAL A 162 -10.10 -3.63 27.07
N ARG A 163 -10.89 -3.43 26.01
CA ARG A 163 -12.36 -3.46 26.08
C ARG A 163 -12.94 -4.05 24.80
N ASN A 164 -14.00 -4.84 24.94
CA ASN A 164 -14.81 -5.29 23.81
C ASN A 164 -16.31 -5.22 24.13
N GLU A 165 -17.07 -4.50 23.32
CA GLU A 165 -18.48 -4.27 23.56
C GLU A 165 -19.28 -4.40 22.26
N ILE A 166 -20.57 -4.69 22.42
CA ILE A 166 -21.54 -4.61 21.33
C ILE A 166 -22.26 -3.28 21.48
N VAL A 167 -22.25 -2.48 20.41
CA VAL A 167 -22.90 -1.17 20.40
C VAL A 167 -23.88 -1.09 19.23
N THR A 168 -24.87 -0.20 19.35
CA THR A 168 -25.77 0.13 18.25
C THR A 168 -25.07 1.10 17.30
N TRP A 169 -25.11 0.80 16.01
CA TRP A 169 -24.60 1.69 14.97
C TRP A 169 -25.57 1.67 13.80
N GLU A 170 -26.07 2.86 13.44
CA GLU A 170 -27.12 3.09 12.43
C GLU A 170 -26.66 2.82 10.98
N LYS A 171 -25.39 2.48 10.75
CA LYS A 171 -24.89 2.07 9.43
C LYS A 171 -25.19 0.61 9.16
N GLU A 172 -25.37 0.23 7.89
CA GLU A 172 -25.53 -1.17 7.50
C GLU A 172 -24.23 -1.96 7.72
N HIS A 173 -23.12 -1.44 7.21
CA HIS A 173 -21.79 -2.03 7.34
C HIS A 173 -20.72 -0.92 7.29
N GLY A 174 -19.53 -1.22 7.78
CA GLY A 174 -18.40 -0.30 7.72
C GLY A 174 -17.38 -0.51 8.84
N THR A 175 -16.35 0.30 8.81
CA THR A 175 -15.34 0.38 9.87
C THR A 175 -15.08 1.83 10.24
N ARG A 176 -15.01 2.12 11.54
CA ARG A 176 -14.61 3.41 12.10
C ARG A 176 -13.42 3.19 13.02
N ILE A 177 -12.34 3.89 12.76
CA ILE A 177 -11.13 3.88 13.57
C ILE A 177 -10.91 5.24 14.20
N GLU A 178 -10.64 5.27 15.50
CA GLU A 178 -10.29 6.48 16.23
C GLU A 178 -8.93 6.29 16.90
N ILE A 179 -7.94 7.09 16.48
CA ILE A 179 -6.57 7.05 17.01
C ILE A 179 -6.21 8.43 17.52
N THR A 180 -5.62 8.51 18.72
CA THR A 180 -5.00 9.75 19.20
C THR A 180 -3.49 9.66 19.03
N ILE A 181 -2.88 10.65 18.41
CA ILE A 181 -1.44 10.73 18.17
C ILE A 181 -0.89 12.10 18.56
N HIS A 182 0.41 12.21 18.83
CA HIS A 182 1.08 13.51 18.79
C HIS A 182 1.28 13.94 17.33
N GLY A 183 0.68 15.07 16.95
CA GLY A 183 0.68 15.58 15.58
C GLY A 183 0.56 17.11 15.54
N ASP A 184 1.21 17.73 14.56
CA ASP A 184 1.11 19.18 14.34
C ASP A 184 0.11 19.46 13.20
N TYR A 185 -1.16 19.65 13.58
CA TYR A 185 -2.22 19.98 12.61
C TYR A 185 -1.99 21.36 11.97
N LYS A 186 -1.52 22.36 12.71
CA LYS A 186 -1.36 23.73 12.19
C LYS A 186 -0.43 23.77 10.98
N ARG A 187 0.71 23.07 11.07
CA ARG A 187 1.64 22.93 9.93
C ARG A 187 1.20 21.85 8.93
N GLY A 188 0.51 20.81 9.41
CA GLY A 188 0.08 19.66 8.62
C GLY A 188 -1.16 19.87 7.76
N ARG A 189 -1.98 20.88 8.09
CA ARG A 189 -3.28 21.15 7.47
C ARG A 189 -3.20 21.18 5.94
N HIS A 190 -2.28 21.96 5.39
CA HIS A 190 -2.13 22.08 3.94
C HIS A 190 -1.72 20.74 3.30
N PHE A 191 -0.76 20.02 3.89
CA PHE A 191 -0.34 18.71 3.37
C PHE A 191 -1.44 17.66 3.45
N LEU A 192 -2.27 17.70 4.49
CA LEU A 192 -3.40 16.80 4.66
C LEU A 192 -4.48 17.09 3.61
N TYR A 193 -4.82 18.35 3.40
CA TYR A 193 -5.75 18.77 2.35
C TYR A 193 -5.25 18.35 0.96
N ASP A 194 -3.99 18.67 0.64
CA ASP A 194 -3.38 18.30 -0.65
C ASP A 194 -3.33 16.78 -0.85
N TYR A 195 -3.16 15.99 0.22
CA TYR A 195 -3.26 14.54 0.17
C TYR A 195 -4.67 14.06 -0.19
N LEU A 196 -5.70 14.55 0.51
CA LEU A 196 -7.09 14.13 0.28
C LEU A 196 -7.57 14.56 -1.11
N GLN A 197 -7.22 15.78 -1.53
CA GLN A 197 -7.46 16.26 -2.89
C GLN A 197 -6.74 15.38 -3.93
N SER A 198 -5.45 15.10 -3.73
CA SER A 198 -4.72 14.22 -4.64
C SER A 198 -5.33 12.81 -4.69
N THR A 199 -5.87 12.34 -3.56
CA THR A 199 -6.55 11.05 -3.44
C THR A 199 -7.87 11.03 -4.20
N SER A 200 -8.67 12.12 -4.17
CA SER A 200 -9.91 12.21 -4.97
C SER A 200 -9.62 12.18 -6.47
N ILE A 201 -8.51 12.81 -6.91
CA ILE A 201 -8.13 12.83 -8.33
C ILE A 201 -7.91 11.42 -8.88
N VAL A 202 -7.16 10.58 -8.15
CA VAL A 202 -6.78 9.22 -8.59
C VAL A 202 -7.80 8.15 -8.22
N ASN A 203 -8.78 8.48 -7.40
CA ASN A 203 -9.89 7.60 -7.01
C ASN A 203 -11.22 8.27 -7.36
N PRO A 204 -11.54 8.44 -8.65
CA PRO A 204 -12.72 9.18 -9.11
C PRO A 204 -14.05 8.58 -8.64
N HIS A 205 -14.06 7.32 -8.23
CA HIS A 205 -15.23 6.60 -7.73
C HIS A 205 -15.44 6.77 -6.21
N ALA A 206 -14.48 7.35 -5.50
CA ALA A 206 -14.55 7.55 -4.06
C ALA A 206 -15.11 8.94 -3.74
N GLN A 207 -15.92 9.00 -2.69
CA GLN A 207 -16.31 10.25 -2.04
C GLN A 207 -15.55 10.36 -0.72
N ILE A 208 -14.99 11.54 -0.45
CA ILE A 208 -14.25 11.79 0.79
C ILE A 208 -14.81 13.05 1.44
N THR A 209 -15.28 12.92 2.69
CA THR A 209 -15.68 14.05 3.52
C THR A 209 -14.59 14.32 4.54
N PHE A 210 -14.00 15.51 4.51
CA PHE A 210 -13.00 15.95 5.47
C PHE A 210 -13.58 16.99 6.43
N VAL A 211 -13.54 16.70 7.72
CA VAL A 211 -13.99 17.60 8.79
C VAL A 211 -12.77 18.10 9.57
N GLU A 212 -12.56 19.40 9.51
CA GLU A 212 -11.49 20.09 10.21
C GLU A 212 -11.80 20.29 11.71
N PRO A 213 -10.78 20.57 12.55
CA PRO A 213 -10.97 20.83 13.98
C PRO A 213 -11.89 22.04 14.29
N ASN A 214 -12.00 22.99 13.36
CA ASN A 214 -12.91 24.14 13.50
C ASN A 214 -14.35 23.83 13.06
N GLY A 215 -14.62 22.63 12.56
CA GLY A 215 -15.92 22.20 12.04
C GLY A 215 -16.13 22.45 10.55
N ASP A 216 -15.15 23.05 9.84
CA ASP A 216 -15.24 23.22 8.39
C ASP A 216 -15.29 21.86 7.70
N LYS A 217 -16.19 21.73 6.74
CA LYS A 217 -16.41 20.51 5.97
C LYS A 217 -15.97 20.72 4.53
N HIS A 218 -15.08 19.86 4.07
CA HIS A 218 -14.64 19.78 2.67
C HIS A 218 -15.16 18.48 2.08
N LEU A 219 -15.98 18.58 1.04
CA LEU A 219 -16.51 17.42 0.34
C LEU A 219 -15.79 17.25 -0.99
N PHE A 220 -15.07 16.14 -1.12
CA PHE A 220 -14.51 15.68 -2.38
C PHE A 220 -15.49 14.69 -3.00
N GLU A 221 -16.34 15.19 -3.90
CA GLU A 221 -17.39 14.40 -4.56
C GLU A 221 -16.80 13.38 -5.54
N ARG A 222 -17.43 12.21 -5.63
CA ARG A 222 -17.08 11.24 -6.67
C ARG A 222 -17.47 11.78 -8.05
N VAL A 223 -16.63 11.47 -9.03
CA VAL A 223 -16.79 11.86 -10.44
C VAL A 223 -17.43 10.74 -11.25
N THR A 224 -17.44 9.51 -10.72
CA THR A 224 -18.05 8.36 -11.38
C THR A 224 -18.63 7.36 -10.39
N ASP A 225 -19.69 6.67 -10.79
CA ASP A 225 -20.24 5.52 -10.06
C ASP A 225 -19.73 4.17 -10.59
N THR A 226 -18.78 4.19 -11.54
CA THR A 226 -18.16 2.96 -12.04
C THR A 226 -16.91 2.65 -11.24
N LEU A 227 -16.94 1.51 -10.55
CA LEU A 227 -15.76 0.99 -9.85
C LEU A 227 -14.67 0.58 -10.86
N PRO A 228 -13.39 0.69 -10.46
CA PRO A 228 -12.28 0.16 -11.23
C PRO A 228 -12.44 -1.31 -11.60
N ALA A 229 -11.82 -1.71 -12.70
CA ALA A 229 -11.73 -3.13 -13.05
C ALA A 229 -10.99 -3.89 -11.93
N PRO A 230 -11.51 -5.06 -11.50
CA PRO A 230 -10.85 -5.87 -10.48
C PRO A 230 -9.50 -6.35 -11.00
N THR A 231 -8.47 -6.26 -10.15
CA THR A 231 -7.15 -6.78 -10.48
C THR A 231 -7.15 -8.30 -10.31
N VAL A 232 -6.66 -9.01 -11.32
CA VAL A 232 -6.44 -10.46 -11.19
C VAL A 232 -5.11 -10.68 -10.48
N GLU A 233 -5.13 -11.48 -9.42
CA GLU A 233 -3.90 -11.88 -8.74
C GLU A 233 -3.03 -12.73 -9.67
N LEU A 234 -1.79 -12.30 -9.89
CA LEU A 234 -0.79 -13.13 -10.56
C LEU A 234 -0.41 -14.26 -9.60
N LYS A 235 -1.01 -15.43 -9.84
CA LYS A 235 -0.72 -16.64 -9.04
C LYS A 235 0.74 -17.11 -9.15
N LYS A 236 1.50 -16.59 -10.11
CA LYS A 236 2.85 -17.07 -10.46
C LYS A 236 3.79 -15.90 -10.78
N PRO A 237 5.05 -15.93 -10.33
CA PRO A 237 6.03 -14.93 -10.71
C PRO A 237 6.49 -15.09 -12.17
N HIS A 238 6.99 -14.00 -12.74
CA HIS A 238 7.63 -14.01 -14.04
C HIS A 238 9.14 -14.33 -13.93
N PRO A 239 9.72 -15.19 -14.79
CA PRO A 239 11.11 -15.63 -14.66
C PRO A 239 12.16 -14.50 -14.70
N GLN A 240 11.91 -13.41 -15.42
CA GLN A 240 12.86 -12.29 -15.50
C GLN A 240 12.91 -11.45 -14.21
N GLY A 241 11.88 -11.54 -13.37
CA GLY A 241 11.76 -10.77 -12.12
C GLY A 241 12.14 -11.54 -10.88
N ILE A 242 12.36 -12.85 -10.99
CA ILE A 242 12.64 -13.66 -9.81
C ILE A 242 14.08 -13.42 -9.33
N GLU A 243 14.23 -13.29 -8.01
CA GLU A 243 15.54 -13.30 -7.37
C GLU A 243 16.04 -14.73 -7.15
N LEU A 244 17.36 -14.91 -7.07
CA LEU A 244 17.99 -16.22 -6.85
C LEU A 244 17.49 -16.90 -5.57
N GLY A 245 17.34 -16.14 -4.48
CA GLY A 245 16.85 -16.67 -3.20
C GLY A 245 15.42 -17.20 -3.30
N THR A 246 14.55 -16.44 -3.97
CA THR A 246 13.16 -16.84 -4.22
C THR A 246 13.08 -18.07 -5.12
N LEU A 247 13.90 -18.14 -6.18
CA LEU A 247 13.99 -19.30 -7.06
C LEU A 247 14.36 -20.58 -6.29
N ILE A 248 15.40 -20.50 -5.44
CA ILE A 248 15.83 -21.63 -4.60
C ILE A 248 14.73 -22.04 -3.63
N LYS A 249 14.08 -21.07 -2.98
CA LYS A 249 12.97 -21.33 -2.05
C LYS A 249 11.80 -22.03 -2.76
N MET A 250 11.40 -21.55 -3.93
CA MET A 250 10.34 -22.16 -4.74
C MET A 250 10.69 -23.60 -5.14
N ALA A 251 11.93 -23.83 -5.59
CA ALA A 251 12.37 -25.16 -5.99
C ALA A 251 12.39 -26.17 -4.82
N LYS A 252 12.68 -25.73 -3.60
CA LYS A 252 12.62 -26.59 -2.39
C LYS A 252 11.18 -26.95 -1.99
N HIS A 253 10.24 -26.03 -2.14
CA HIS A 253 8.84 -26.21 -1.71
C HIS A 253 7.93 -26.81 -2.79
N THR A 254 8.36 -26.87 -4.06
CA THR A 254 7.54 -27.41 -5.15
C THR A 254 7.23 -28.91 -4.98
N SER A 255 6.08 -29.35 -5.48
CA SER A 255 5.75 -30.79 -5.58
C SER A 255 6.28 -31.44 -6.87
N ASN A 256 6.79 -30.64 -7.80
CA ASN A 256 7.21 -31.12 -9.12
C ASN A 256 8.56 -31.83 -9.06
N ARG A 257 8.64 -33.02 -9.69
CA ARG A 257 9.85 -33.86 -9.73
C ARG A 257 10.80 -33.58 -10.89
N LYS A 258 10.34 -32.83 -11.89
CA LYS A 258 11.09 -32.51 -13.12
C LYS A 258 11.27 -31.01 -13.27
N LEU A 259 12.48 -30.56 -13.61
CA LEU A 259 12.80 -29.15 -13.85
C LEU A 259 11.92 -28.52 -14.92
N SER A 260 11.68 -29.24 -16.02
CA SER A 260 10.79 -28.77 -17.08
C SER A 260 9.35 -28.50 -16.59
N THR A 261 8.83 -29.36 -15.72
CA THR A 261 7.48 -29.22 -15.17
C THR A 261 7.42 -28.10 -14.13
N PHE A 262 8.46 -27.97 -13.31
CA PHE A 262 8.62 -26.85 -12.37
C PHE A 262 8.59 -25.51 -13.10
N LEU A 263 9.38 -25.36 -14.17
CA LEU A 263 9.44 -24.12 -14.95
C LEU A 263 8.10 -23.77 -15.61
N LYS A 264 7.38 -24.76 -16.17
CA LYS A 264 6.06 -24.54 -16.79
C LYS A 264 4.96 -24.24 -15.76
N LYS A 265 4.99 -24.89 -14.59
CA LYS A 265 3.89 -24.80 -13.61
C LYS A 265 4.04 -23.64 -12.64
N GLU A 266 5.26 -23.29 -12.23
CA GLU A 266 5.50 -22.30 -11.18
C GLU A 266 5.71 -20.88 -11.72
N PHE A 267 5.94 -20.71 -13.03
CA PHE A 267 6.19 -19.41 -13.65
C PHE A 267 5.15 -19.05 -14.71
N THR A 268 4.95 -17.75 -14.93
CA THR A 268 4.19 -17.24 -16.08
C THR A 268 5.03 -17.25 -17.35
N SER A 269 4.37 -17.30 -18.51
CA SER A 269 5.01 -17.17 -19.83
C SER A 269 6.06 -18.24 -20.18
N MET A 270 6.04 -19.39 -19.49
CA MET A 270 6.94 -20.53 -19.71
C MET A 270 6.26 -21.65 -20.49
N GLY A 271 6.37 -21.59 -21.82
CA GLY A 271 5.99 -22.68 -22.71
C GLY A 271 7.08 -23.75 -22.86
N GLU A 272 6.81 -24.76 -23.67
CA GLU A 272 7.77 -25.84 -23.98
C GLU A 272 9.05 -25.34 -24.64
N ARG A 273 8.92 -24.59 -25.73
CA ARG A 273 10.05 -24.00 -26.46
C ARG A 273 10.92 -23.12 -25.56
N THR A 274 10.30 -22.30 -24.72
CA THR A 274 11.00 -21.39 -23.80
C THR A 274 11.72 -22.16 -22.70
N THR A 275 11.06 -23.16 -22.11
CA THR A 275 11.65 -24.04 -21.09
C THR A 275 12.87 -24.77 -21.63
N ASP A 276 12.76 -25.30 -22.85
CA ASP A 276 13.85 -26.00 -23.52
C ASP A 276 15.05 -25.10 -23.80
N ALA A 277 14.80 -23.87 -24.26
CA ALA A 277 15.84 -22.88 -24.48
C ALA A 277 16.55 -22.50 -23.17
N VAL A 278 15.79 -22.30 -22.09
CA VAL A 278 16.34 -21.98 -20.76
C VAL A 278 17.21 -23.13 -20.25
N CYS A 279 16.73 -24.37 -20.26
CA CYS A 279 17.50 -25.52 -19.80
C CYS A 279 18.78 -25.71 -20.62
N ARG A 280 18.71 -25.54 -21.95
CA ARG A 280 19.87 -25.64 -22.85
C ARG A 280 20.93 -24.58 -22.54
N ILE A 281 20.54 -23.32 -22.34
CA ILE A 281 21.49 -22.24 -22.00
C ILE A 281 22.07 -22.41 -20.59
N ALA A 282 21.27 -22.93 -19.65
CA ALA A 282 21.72 -23.20 -18.30
C ALA A 282 22.62 -24.45 -18.19
N GLY A 283 22.62 -25.31 -19.21
CA GLY A 283 23.31 -26.60 -19.19
C GLY A 283 22.71 -27.56 -18.17
N LEU A 284 21.38 -27.56 -18.02
CA LEU A 284 20.66 -28.40 -17.06
C LEU A 284 19.77 -29.43 -17.78
N ASP A 285 19.69 -30.62 -17.21
CA ASP A 285 18.76 -31.64 -17.68
C ASP A 285 17.31 -31.25 -17.32
N LYS A 286 16.40 -31.47 -18.26
CA LYS A 286 14.97 -31.19 -18.14
C LYS A 286 14.28 -32.10 -17.13
N ASP A 287 14.84 -33.30 -16.94
CA ASP A 287 14.33 -34.31 -16.03
C ASP A 287 15.00 -34.26 -14.65
N ALA A 288 15.98 -33.37 -14.45
CA ALA A 288 16.59 -33.14 -13.15
C ALA A 288 15.55 -32.75 -12.09
N ASN A 289 15.76 -33.20 -10.86
CA ASN A 289 14.90 -32.87 -9.73
C ASN A 289 15.21 -31.45 -9.23
N PRO A 290 14.25 -30.50 -9.26
CA PRO A 290 14.46 -29.13 -8.78
C PRO A 290 14.99 -29.05 -7.35
N LYS A 291 14.66 -30.02 -6.50
CA LYS A 291 15.06 -30.05 -5.08
C LYS A 291 16.53 -30.40 -4.86
N GLU A 292 17.14 -31.08 -5.81
CA GLU A 292 18.52 -31.59 -5.72
C GLU A 292 19.52 -30.65 -6.41
N LEU A 293 19.03 -29.61 -7.09
CA LEU A 293 19.89 -28.63 -7.75
C LEU A 293 20.78 -27.89 -6.76
N THR A 294 22.04 -27.76 -7.13
CA THR A 294 23.06 -27.01 -6.42
C THR A 294 22.88 -25.50 -6.60
N ARG A 295 23.50 -24.72 -5.72
CA ARG A 295 23.48 -23.25 -5.80
C ARG A 295 24.04 -22.74 -7.14
N GLU A 296 25.07 -23.38 -7.67
CA GLU A 296 25.69 -23.01 -8.94
C GLU A 296 24.74 -23.25 -10.12
N GLU A 297 24.02 -24.37 -10.11
CA GLU A 297 22.99 -24.68 -11.10
C GLU A 297 21.86 -23.65 -11.09
N PHE A 298 21.41 -23.22 -9.91
CA PHE A 298 20.43 -22.13 -9.80
C PHE A 298 20.97 -20.79 -10.31
N ILE A 299 22.25 -20.48 -10.11
CA ILE A 299 22.86 -19.27 -10.68
C ILE A 299 22.87 -19.34 -12.21
N ARG A 300 23.22 -20.50 -12.79
CA ARG A 300 23.18 -20.70 -14.26
C ARG A 300 21.75 -20.55 -14.79
N LEU A 301 20.77 -21.14 -14.12
CA LEU A 301 19.36 -21.03 -14.46
C LEU A 301 18.86 -19.58 -14.41
N HIS A 302 19.20 -18.85 -13.34
CA HIS A 302 18.84 -17.44 -13.17
C HIS A 302 19.43 -16.54 -14.27
N LYS A 303 20.69 -16.76 -14.63
CA LYS A 303 21.34 -16.07 -15.76
C LYS A 303 20.67 -16.42 -17.09
N ALA A 304 20.23 -17.66 -17.28
CA ALA A 304 19.54 -18.09 -18.50
C ALA A 304 18.20 -17.37 -18.70
N PHE A 305 17.43 -17.09 -17.62
CA PHE A 305 16.19 -16.32 -17.72
C PHE A 305 16.37 -14.93 -18.32
N LYS A 306 17.52 -14.27 -18.07
CA LYS A 306 17.83 -12.95 -18.63
C LYS A 306 18.28 -13.01 -20.09
N LYS A 307 18.81 -14.15 -20.54
CA LYS A 307 19.31 -14.33 -21.92
C LYS A 307 18.23 -14.81 -22.88
N VAL A 308 17.26 -15.60 -22.41
CA VAL A 308 16.16 -16.08 -23.24
C VAL A 308 15.10 -14.99 -23.42
N LYS A 309 14.63 -14.82 -24.66
CA LYS A 309 13.47 -13.98 -24.96
C LYS A 309 12.20 -14.68 -24.46
N ILE A 310 11.77 -14.34 -23.26
CA ILE A 310 10.52 -14.80 -22.64
C ILE A 310 9.43 -13.79 -22.98
N MET A 311 8.22 -14.28 -23.28
CA MET A 311 7.07 -13.41 -23.52
C MET A 311 6.74 -12.58 -22.29
N ALA A 312 6.28 -11.36 -22.49
CA ALA A 312 5.83 -10.51 -21.40
C ALA A 312 4.75 -11.23 -20.53
N PRO A 313 4.76 -11.04 -19.20
CA PRO A 313 3.66 -11.44 -18.34
C PRO A 313 2.33 -10.78 -18.76
N PRO A 314 1.19 -11.39 -18.41
CA PRO A 314 -0.11 -10.80 -18.67
C PRO A 314 -0.29 -9.50 -17.86
N THR A 315 -1.05 -8.56 -18.42
CA THR A 315 -1.20 -7.20 -17.89
C THR A 315 -2.56 -6.98 -17.23
N ASP A 316 -3.38 -8.03 -17.12
CA ASP A 316 -4.68 -8.09 -16.43
C ASP A 316 -4.56 -7.92 -14.91
N CYS A 317 -3.34 -7.96 -14.38
CA CYS A 317 -3.04 -7.63 -12.99
C CYS A 317 -2.96 -6.11 -12.71
N LEU A 318 -3.09 -5.28 -13.75
CA LEU A 318 -3.08 -3.82 -13.66
C LEU A 318 -4.51 -3.26 -13.77
N SER A 319 -4.79 -2.21 -13.01
CA SER A 319 -6.03 -1.44 -13.04
C SER A 319 -5.66 0.03 -13.22
N PRO A 320 -5.50 0.51 -14.47
CA PRO A 320 -5.29 1.94 -14.74
C PRO A 320 -6.53 2.76 -14.34
N ILE A 321 -6.37 4.07 -14.21
CA ILE A 321 -7.50 4.99 -13.99
C ILE A 321 -8.20 5.26 -15.32
N GLY A 322 -7.43 5.47 -16.39
CA GLY A 322 -7.92 5.76 -17.73
C GLY A 322 -8.00 7.26 -18.03
N GLU A 323 -7.69 7.61 -19.28
CA GLU A 323 -7.58 8.98 -19.78
C GLU A 323 -8.83 9.83 -19.50
N THR A 324 -10.02 9.25 -19.72
CA THR A 324 -11.29 9.98 -19.55
C THR A 324 -11.54 10.31 -18.08
N LEU A 325 -11.26 9.37 -17.18
CA LEU A 325 -11.47 9.57 -15.75
C LEU A 325 -10.45 10.57 -15.19
N ILE A 326 -9.16 10.47 -15.57
CA ILE A 326 -8.14 11.45 -15.19
C ILE A 326 -8.56 12.86 -15.62
N LYS A 327 -9.00 13.03 -16.88
CA LYS A 327 -9.45 14.33 -17.38
C LYS A 327 -10.66 14.87 -16.61
N ARG A 328 -11.63 14.01 -16.28
CA ARG A 328 -12.81 14.42 -15.51
C ARG A 328 -12.46 14.78 -14.07
N SER A 329 -11.61 13.99 -13.40
CA SER A 329 -11.11 14.29 -12.05
C SER A 329 -10.35 15.60 -11.99
N LEU A 330 -9.40 15.82 -12.89
CA LEU A 330 -8.66 17.07 -12.97
C LEU A 330 -9.61 18.24 -13.21
N LYS A 331 -10.54 18.11 -14.16
CA LYS A 331 -11.55 19.15 -14.40
C LYS A 331 -12.40 19.44 -13.17
N HIS A 332 -12.76 18.42 -12.37
CA HIS A 332 -13.55 18.57 -11.15
C HIS A 332 -12.80 19.34 -10.07
N GLU A 333 -11.56 18.94 -9.80
CA GLU A 333 -10.74 19.52 -8.73
C GLU A 333 -10.17 20.90 -9.10
N THR A 334 -9.93 21.16 -10.39
CA THR A 334 -9.41 22.45 -10.85
C THR A 334 -10.52 23.40 -11.34
N ARG A 335 -11.79 23.19 -10.95
CA ARG A 335 -12.90 24.08 -11.34
C ARG A 335 -12.64 25.53 -10.98
N GLU A 336 -12.06 25.78 -9.79
CA GLU A 336 -11.75 27.13 -9.30
C GLU A 336 -10.70 27.84 -10.16
N ILE A 337 -9.75 27.06 -10.68
CA ILE A 337 -8.66 27.52 -11.53
C ILE A 337 -9.16 27.82 -12.95
N SER A 338 -10.24 27.16 -13.38
CA SER A 338 -10.84 27.27 -14.72
C SER A 338 -9.80 27.13 -15.84
N PRO A 339 -9.13 25.97 -15.95
CA PRO A 339 -8.05 25.78 -16.90
C PRO A 339 -8.53 25.88 -18.35
N GLU A 340 -7.67 26.41 -19.22
CA GLU A 340 -7.91 26.53 -20.65
C GLU A 340 -7.80 25.17 -21.34
N PHE A 341 -6.89 24.31 -20.84
CA PHE A 341 -6.60 23.03 -21.46
C PHE A 341 -6.33 21.93 -20.43
N ILE A 342 -6.95 20.77 -20.65
CA ILE A 342 -6.70 19.54 -19.88
C ILE A 342 -6.56 18.37 -20.86
N VAL A 343 -5.40 17.70 -20.80
CA VAL A 343 -5.13 16.46 -21.54
C VAL A 343 -4.63 15.39 -20.60
N ALA A 344 -5.05 14.15 -20.87
CA ALA A 344 -4.56 12.96 -20.19
C ALA A 344 -4.27 11.87 -21.22
N THR A 345 -3.26 11.05 -20.96
CA THR A 345 -2.91 9.90 -21.78
C THR A 345 -2.54 8.68 -20.94
N THR A 346 -2.90 7.49 -21.42
CA THR A 346 -2.62 6.19 -20.82
C THR A 346 -1.79 5.39 -21.80
N ARG A 347 -0.51 5.15 -21.46
CA ARG A 347 0.38 4.35 -22.32
C ARG A 347 -0.02 2.87 -22.30
N PRO A 348 0.31 2.09 -23.34
CA PRO A 348 0.19 0.64 -23.27
C PRO A 348 1.06 0.07 -22.13
N PRO A 349 0.63 -1.01 -21.46
CA PRO A 349 1.39 -1.61 -20.37
C PRO A 349 2.75 -2.13 -20.87
N SER A 350 3.75 -2.02 -20.01
CA SER A 350 5.13 -2.45 -20.23
C SER A 350 5.58 -3.34 -19.08
N VAL A 351 6.75 -3.97 -19.20
CA VAL A 351 7.25 -4.91 -18.19
C VAL A 351 8.68 -4.56 -17.84
N TYR A 352 8.97 -4.43 -16.54
CA TYR A 352 10.31 -4.23 -16.03
C TYR A 352 10.62 -5.29 -14.98
N SER A 353 11.74 -6.00 -15.14
CA SER A 353 12.15 -7.06 -14.22
C SER A 353 10.99 -8.01 -13.88
N GLY A 354 10.25 -8.47 -14.90
CA GLY A 354 9.11 -9.38 -14.71
C GLY A 354 7.86 -8.80 -14.03
N HIS A 355 7.82 -7.51 -13.71
CA HIS A 355 6.66 -6.82 -13.17
C HIS A 355 5.99 -5.99 -14.27
N PRO A 356 4.73 -6.28 -14.64
CA PRO A 356 3.91 -5.38 -15.44
C PRO A 356 3.77 -4.03 -14.74
N PHE A 357 3.85 -2.95 -15.52
CA PHE A 357 3.54 -1.60 -15.08
C PHE A 357 2.90 -0.81 -16.23
N GLN A 358 2.17 0.24 -15.88
CA GLN A 358 1.53 1.13 -16.84
C GLN A 358 1.68 2.56 -16.35
N VAL A 359 1.89 3.50 -17.28
CA VAL A 359 2.11 4.92 -16.97
C VAL A 359 0.98 5.73 -17.58
N GLU A 360 0.43 6.61 -16.74
CA GLU A 360 -0.61 7.56 -17.10
C GLU A 360 -0.12 8.96 -16.77
N ALA A 361 -0.38 9.93 -17.64
CA ALA A 361 0.04 11.31 -17.47
C ALA A 361 -1.13 12.26 -17.76
N GLY A 362 -1.22 13.34 -17.00
CA GLY A 362 -2.20 14.40 -17.20
C GLY A 362 -1.53 15.77 -17.06
N ILE A 363 -1.92 16.71 -17.92
CA ILE A 363 -1.46 18.09 -17.91
C ILE A 363 -2.67 19.01 -17.83
N VAL A 364 -2.59 20.00 -16.95
CA VAL A 364 -3.55 21.09 -16.81
C VAL A 364 -2.81 22.40 -17.09
N TYR A 365 -3.35 23.24 -17.97
CA TYR A 365 -2.71 24.48 -18.40
C TYR A 365 -3.70 25.65 -18.46
N GLY A 366 -3.20 26.86 -18.18
CA GLY A 366 -3.94 28.13 -18.30
C GLY A 366 -4.89 28.42 -17.13
N GLY A 367 -5.79 29.37 -17.35
CA GLY A 367 -6.77 29.81 -16.35
C GLY A 367 -6.14 30.73 -15.30
N LYS A 368 -6.46 30.50 -14.02
CA LYS A 368 -5.96 31.29 -12.88
C LYS A 368 -4.67 30.74 -12.26
N LEU A 369 -3.93 29.89 -12.98
CA LEU A 369 -2.60 29.48 -12.55
C LEU A 369 -1.65 30.68 -12.59
N ASP A 370 -0.84 30.86 -11.57
CA ASP A 370 0.17 31.93 -11.54
C ASP A 370 1.26 31.65 -12.57
N PRO A 371 1.43 32.50 -13.61
CA PRO A 371 2.42 32.31 -14.67
C PRO A 371 3.87 32.31 -14.17
N ASN A 372 4.13 32.93 -13.01
CA ASN A 372 5.47 33.02 -12.42
C ASN A 372 5.74 31.90 -11.40
N SER A 373 4.73 31.07 -11.09
CA SER A 373 4.88 29.97 -10.16
C SER A 373 5.51 28.75 -10.84
N PRO A 374 6.36 27.98 -10.13
CA PRO A 374 6.87 26.72 -10.65
C PRO A 374 5.72 25.73 -10.88
N VAL A 375 5.87 24.85 -11.87
CA VAL A 375 4.88 23.81 -12.19
C VAL A 375 4.59 22.95 -10.94
N LYS A 376 3.31 22.84 -10.57
CA LYS A 376 2.86 21.92 -9.51
C LYS A 376 2.84 20.49 -10.06
N ILE A 377 3.77 19.65 -9.59
CA ILE A 377 3.88 18.25 -10.02
C ILE A 377 3.14 17.35 -9.03
N LEU A 378 2.08 16.69 -9.49
CA LEU A 378 1.38 15.64 -8.74
C LEU A 378 1.91 14.27 -9.17
N ARG A 379 2.31 13.45 -8.20
CA ARG A 379 2.90 12.13 -8.43
C ARG A 379 2.09 11.06 -7.76
N PHE A 380 1.91 9.94 -8.46
CA PHE A 380 1.06 8.84 -8.01
C PHE A 380 1.74 7.50 -8.27
N ALA A 381 1.55 6.55 -7.37
CA ALA A 381 1.92 5.15 -7.56
C ALA A 381 0.77 4.27 -7.07
N ASN A 382 0.28 3.36 -7.91
CA ASN A 382 -0.83 2.46 -7.57
C ASN A 382 -2.05 3.17 -6.96
N ARG A 383 -2.45 4.33 -7.51
CA ARG A 383 -3.53 5.20 -7.01
C ARG A 383 -3.33 5.77 -5.60
N VAL A 384 -2.07 5.82 -5.16
CA VAL A 384 -1.65 6.48 -3.92
C VAL A 384 -0.85 7.74 -4.26
N PRO A 385 -1.21 8.92 -3.75
CA PRO A 385 -0.41 10.14 -3.88
C PRO A 385 0.96 10.03 -3.20
N LEU A 386 2.00 10.51 -3.88
CA LEU A 386 3.36 10.59 -3.36
C LEU A 386 3.68 12.03 -2.93
N LEU A 387 3.55 12.32 -1.63
CA LEU A 387 3.68 13.67 -1.09
C LEU A 387 5.13 14.09 -0.80
N TYR A 388 6.02 13.14 -0.53
CA TYR A 388 7.38 13.40 -0.05
C TYR A 388 8.44 13.07 -1.10
N GLN A 389 9.65 13.61 -0.88
CA GLN A 389 10.87 13.29 -1.64
C GLN A 389 10.73 13.46 -3.17
N GLN A 390 10.17 14.59 -3.59
CA GLN A 390 10.00 14.88 -5.02
C GLN A 390 11.34 14.92 -5.78
N GLY A 391 12.39 15.52 -5.21
CA GLY A 391 13.69 15.66 -5.89
C GLY A 391 14.40 14.33 -6.22
N GLY A 392 14.10 13.24 -5.52
CA GLY A 392 14.66 11.92 -5.80
C GLY A 392 13.76 11.03 -6.66
N CYS A 393 12.62 11.54 -7.14
CA CYS A 393 11.64 10.74 -7.85
C CYS A 393 11.94 10.69 -9.35
N VAL A 394 11.89 9.48 -9.93
CA VAL A 394 12.07 9.27 -11.38
C VAL A 394 11.08 10.09 -12.22
N SER A 395 9.84 10.26 -11.74
CA SER A 395 8.84 11.09 -12.43
C SER A 395 9.25 12.56 -12.49
N THR A 396 9.88 13.07 -11.43
CA THR A 396 10.36 14.46 -11.40
C THR A 396 11.58 14.63 -12.29
N ALA A 397 12.55 13.71 -12.23
CA ALA A 397 13.70 13.72 -13.14
C ALA A 397 13.26 13.67 -14.61
N ALA A 398 12.32 12.78 -14.95
CA ALA A 398 11.79 12.67 -16.31
C ALA A 398 11.08 13.94 -16.79
N LEU A 399 10.42 14.69 -15.90
CA LEU A 399 9.78 15.97 -16.25
C LEU A 399 10.81 17.10 -16.40
N SER A 400 11.88 17.09 -15.61
CA SER A 400 12.97 18.07 -15.68
C SER A 400 13.88 17.88 -16.90
N ASP A 401 13.97 16.65 -17.43
CA ASP A 401 14.76 16.35 -18.64
C ASP A 401 14.04 16.74 -19.94
N ILE A 402 12.77 17.15 -19.89
CA ILE A 402 12.00 17.59 -21.06
C ILE A 402 12.28 19.07 -21.33
N ASP A 403 12.53 19.41 -22.59
CA ASP A 403 12.60 20.79 -23.09
C ASP A 403 11.16 21.27 -23.39
N TRP A 404 10.62 22.10 -22.49
CA TRP A 404 9.18 22.47 -22.41
C TRP A 404 8.77 23.63 -23.32
#